data_AF-A0A1D6N3F5-F1
#
_entry.id   AF-A0A1D6N3F5-F1
#
_cell.length_a   1.000
_cell.length_b   1.000
_cell.length_c   1.000
_cell.angle_alpha   90.00
_cell.angle_beta   90.00
_cell.angle_gamma   90.00
#
_symmetry.space_group_name_H-M   'P 1'
#
loop_
_entity.id
_entity.type
_entity.pdbx_description
1 polymer ?
#
loop_
_entity_poly.entity_id
_entity_poly.type
_entity_poly.pdbx_seq_one_letter_code
_entity_poly.pdbx_strand_id
1 'polypeptide(L)'
;MAPAFSAQVPALRRGALRVRWVTAALFSSGILAGNKPILVRDFVRSALYDPNHGYFSKRAGPVGVLDASIRFNQLEGRSAYIQHLDKLYKKHDIAWFTPVELFKPWYAYTIAASILRTANLSVPLKIYEIGGGSGTCAKCILDYMMLNAPPKVYNDMKYIRD
;
A
#
# COMPACT_ATOMS: atom_id res chain seq x y z
N MET A 1 47.55 20.39 -77.03
CA MET A 1 47.72 19.03 -77.57
C MET A 1 48.23 18.15 -76.42
N ALA A 2 47.60 16.99 -76.24
CA ALA A 2 47.73 15.99 -75.15
C ALA A 2 46.99 16.29 -73.81
N PRO A 3 46.35 15.29 -73.17
CA PRO A 3 45.03 15.42 -72.55
C PRO A 3 45.01 15.29 -71.02
N ALA A 4 43.87 15.69 -70.43
CA ALA A 4 43.57 15.55 -69.00
C ALA A 4 43.28 14.09 -68.63
N PHE A 5 43.93 13.60 -67.58
CA PHE A 5 43.77 12.27 -67.02
C PHE A 5 42.45 12.19 -66.23
N SER A 6 41.55 11.30 -66.66
CA SER A 6 40.29 10.98 -65.99
C SER A 6 40.52 9.92 -64.92
N ALA A 7 40.28 10.26 -63.66
CA ALA A 7 40.19 9.29 -62.57
C ALA A 7 38.73 9.22 -62.10
N GLN A 8 38.05 8.12 -62.41
CA GLN A 8 36.71 7.82 -61.90
C GLN A 8 36.80 7.48 -60.41
N VAL A 9 36.10 8.25 -59.57
CA VAL A 9 35.91 7.95 -58.14
C VAL A 9 34.60 7.17 -57.98
N PRO A 10 34.56 5.99 -57.33
CA PRO A 10 33.32 5.27 -57.12
C PRO A 10 32.44 5.99 -56.11
N ALA A 11 31.16 6.15 -56.43
CA ALA A 11 30.16 6.72 -55.53
C ALA A 11 29.94 5.82 -54.30
N LEU A 12 30.41 6.26 -53.13
CA LEU A 12 30.10 5.61 -51.86
C LEU A 12 28.61 5.83 -51.54
N ARG A 13 27.82 4.75 -51.56
CA ARG A 13 26.42 4.75 -51.10
C ARG A 13 26.37 5.24 -49.65
N ARG A 14 25.77 6.40 -49.40
CA ARG A 14 25.42 6.89 -48.07
C ARG A 14 24.31 5.98 -47.49
N GLY A 15 24.71 4.97 -46.74
CA GLY A 15 23.80 4.25 -45.85
C GLY A 15 23.31 5.21 -44.76
N ALA A 16 22.01 5.49 -44.73
CA ALA A 16 21.40 6.28 -43.67
C ALA A 16 21.47 5.50 -42.34
N LEU A 17 22.45 5.84 -41.50
CA LEU A 17 22.45 5.45 -40.09
C LEU A 17 21.30 6.18 -39.40
N ARG A 18 20.14 5.53 -39.32
CA ARG A 18 19.12 5.88 -38.31
C ARG A 18 19.73 5.60 -36.95
N VAL A 19 20.35 6.62 -36.36
CA VAL A 19 20.67 6.64 -34.93
C VAL A 19 19.33 6.66 -34.19
N ARG A 20 18.90 5.47 -33.78
CA ARG A 20 17.75 5.30 -32.91
C ARG A 20 18.23 5.80 -31.54
N TRP A 21 17.83 7.02 -31.18
CA TRP A 21 17.92 7.54 -29.82
C TRP A 21 17.07 6.64 -28.92
N VAL A 22 17.66 5.53 -28.47
CA VAL A 22 17.12 4.78 -27.34
C VAL A 22 17.45 5.65 -26.14
N THR A 23 16.44 6.34 -25.60
CA THR A 23 16.51 6.88 -24.24
C THR A 23 16.87 5.72 -23.33
N ALA A 24 18.15 5.62 -22.97
CA ALA A 24 18.61 4.70 -21.96
C ALA A 24 17.78 5.02 -20.71
N ALA A 25 17.03 4.03 -20.21
CA ALA A 25 16.22 4.21 -19.03
C ALA A 25 17.15 4.52 -17.85
N LEU A 26 17.27 5.81 -17.49
CA LEU A 26 18.15 6.35 -16.44
C LEU A 26 17.75 5.92 -15.01
N PHE A 27 16.81 4.97 -14.86
CA PHE A 27 16.20 4.61 -13.58
C PHE A 27 16.49 3.17 -13.12
N SER A 28 17.45 2.48 -13.72
CA SER A 28 17.83 1.13 -13.27
C SER A 28 19.10 1.15 -12.45
N SER A 29 18.98 0.96 -11.14
CA SER A 29 20.09 0.46 -10.34
C SER A 29 20.45 -0.93 -10.87
N GLY A 30 21.67 -1.12 -11.39
CA GLY A 30 22.18 -2.39 -11.91
C GLY A 30 22.40 -3.48 -10.84
N ILE A 31 21.49 -3.56 -9.86
CA ILE A 31 21.52 -4.44 -8.71
C ILE A 31 20.38 -5.45 -8.85
N LEU A 32 20.41 -6.29 -9.89
CA LEU A 32 19.64 -7.52 -9.94
C LEU A 32 20.40 -8.56 -10.78
N ALA A 33 20.41 -9.81 -10.30
CA ALA A 33 20.99 -10.93 -11.02
C ALA A 33 20.22 -11.15 -12.35
N GLY A 34 20.88 -10.82 -13.47
CA GLY A 34 20.32 -10.87 -14.81
C GLY A 34 20.22 -9.47 -15.42
N ASN A 35 20.96 -9.23 -16.50
CA ASN A 35 21.20 -7.95 -17.20
C ASN A 35 19.96 -7.22 -17.78
N LYS A 36 18.83 -7.11 -17.06
CA LYS A 36 17.67 -6.34 -17.51
C LYS A 36 17.24 -5.32 -16.46
N PRO A 37 17.06 -4.05 -16.85
CA PRO A 37 16.54 -3.04 -15.96
C PRO A 37 15.10 -3.38 -15.55
N ILE A 38 14.79 -3.29 -14.25
CA ILE A 38 13.43 -3.44 -13.71
C ILE A 38 12.83 -2.06 -13.41
N LEU A 39 11.52 -1.91 -13.58
CA LEU A 39 10.85 -0.71 -13.10
C LEU A 39 10.75 -0.76 -11.57
N VAL A 40 10.97 0.38 -10.91
CA VAL A 40 10.86 0.48 -9.44
C VAL A 40 9.51 -0.03 -8.94
N ARG A 41 8.41 0.24 -9.66
CA ARG A 41 7.07 -0.27 -9.31
C ARG A 41 6.99 -1.80 -9.30
N ASP A 42 7.70 -2.46 -10.20
CA ASP A 42 7.69 -3.92 -10.33
C ASP A 42 8.57 -4.53 -9.24
N PHE A 43 9.69 -3.88 -8.93
CA PHE A 43 10.51 -4.22 -7.76
C PHE A 43 9.71 -4.10 -6.46
N VAL A 44 9.04 -2.97 -6.22
CA VAL A 44 8.21 -2.76 -5.02
C VAL A 44 7.10 -3.80 -4.93
N ARG A 45 6.41 -4.08 -6.05
CA ARG A 45 5.37 -5.13 -6.08
C ARG A 45 5.95 -6.49 -5.71
N SER A 46 7.08 -6.89 -6.27
CA SER A 46 7.74 -8.17 -5.95
C SER A 46 8.19 -8.22 -4.50
N ALA A 47 8.85 -7.17 -4.00
CA ALA A 47 9.30 -7.10 -2.62
C ALA A 47 8.16 -7.20 -1.59
N LEU A 48 6.98 -6.67 -1.92
CA LEU A 48 5.82 -6.70 -1.01
C LEU A 48 4.95 -7.97 -1.17
N TYR A 49 4.68 -8.39 -2.40
CA TYR A 49 3.60 -9.34 -2.71
C TYR A 49 4.06 -10.60 -3.47
N ASP A 50 5.38 -10.84 -3.62
CA ASP A 50 5.83 -12.13 -4.16
C ASP A 50 5.28 -13.28 -3.29
N PRO A 51 4.64 -14.32 -3.86
CA PRO A 51 3.96 -15.36 -3.08
C PRO A 51 4.87 -16.14 -2.11
N ASN A 52 6.18 -16.20 -2.38
CA ASN A 52 7.13 -16.99 -1.61
C ASN A 52 8.06 -16.14 -0.75
N HIS A 53 8.39 -14.93 -1.22
CA HIS A 53 9.44 -14.08 -0.64
C HIS A 53 8.96 -12.67 -0.29
N GLY A 54 7.73 -12.31 -0.64
CA GLY A 54 7.15 -11.00 -0.38
C GLY A 54 7.01 -10.72 1.11
N TYR A 55 7.13 -9.45 1.49
CA TYR A 55 6.96 -9.01 2.86
C TYR A 55 5.64 -9.48 3.50
N PHE A 56 4.53 -9.43 2.75
CA PHE A 56 3.21 -9.87 3.21
C PHE A 56 2.96 -11.38 3.10
N SER A 57 3.86 -12.13 2.46
CA SER A 57 3.74 -13.59 2.28
C SER A 57 4.40 -14.38 3.41
N LYS A 58 5.09 -13.70 4.35
CA LYS A 58 5.75 -14.31 5.51
C LYS A 58 4.70 -14.87 6.49
N ARG A 59 5.03 -16.02 7.11
CA ARG A 59 4.15 -16.72 8.08
C ARG A 59 3.91 -15.93 9.36
N ALA A 60 4.94 -15.25 9.88
CA ALA A 60 4.76 -14.25 10.92
C ALA A 60 4.15 -13.00 10.26
N GLY A 61 2.87 -12.74 10.53
CA GLY A 61 2.16 -11.61 9.94
C GLY A 61 2.92 -10.32 10.23
N PRO A 62 3.26 -9.49 9.22
CA PRO A 62 4.01 -8.26 9.44
C PRO A 62 3.25 -7.26 10.32
N VAL A 63 1.93 -7.39 10.35
CA VAL A 63 1.02 -6.52 11.10
C VAL A 63 0.45 -7.29 12.28
N GLY A 64 0.66 -6.77 13.48
CA GLY A 64 0.10 -7.35 14.70
C GLY A 64 -1.38 -7.08 14.87
N VAL A 65 -2.07 -8.02 15.54
CA VAL A 65 -3.45 -7.89 15.99
C VAL A 65 -3.44 -8.01 17.52
N LEU A 66 -4.08 -7.07 18.20
CA LEU A 66 -4.21 -7.14 19.66
C LEU A 66 -5.42 -7.99 20.03
N ASP A 67 -5.32 -8.80 21.08
CA ASP A 67 -6.49 -9.57 21.55
C ASP A 67 -7.55 -8.68 22.20
N ALA A 68 -7.13 -7.57 22.81
CA ALA A 68 -7.98 -6.63 23.52
C ALA A 68 -7.57 -5.18 23.25
N SER A 69 -8.50 -4.24 23.49
CA SER A 69 -8.21 -2.82 23.43
C SER A 69 -7.29 -2.38 24.57
N ILE A 70 -6.42 -1.40 24.29
CA ILE A 70 -5.59 -0.77 25.32
C ILE A 70 -6.51 0.03 26.25
N ARG A 71 -6.44 -0.24 27.56
CA ARG A 71 -7.19 0.49 28.59
C ARG A 71 -6.47 1.80 28.93
N PHE A 72 -6.62 2.81 28.08
CA PHE A 72 -5.94 4.11 28.24
C PHE A 72 -6.21 4.81 29.57
N ASN A 73 -7.40 4.60 30.16
CA ASN A 73 -7.75 5.12 31.48
C ASN A 73 -6.91 4.53 32.64
N GLN A 74 -6.13 3.47 32.38
CA GLN A 74 -5.22 2.87 33.35
C GLN A 74 -3.75 3.25 33.10
N LEU A 75 -3.48 4.06 32.07
CA LEU A 75 -2.14 4.50 31.73
C LEU A 75 -1.92 5.93 32.23
N GLU A 76 -0.89 6.11 33.05
CA GLU A 76 -0.50 7.41 33.58
C GLU A 76 0.30 8.20 32.54
N GLY A 77 -0.42 8.73 31.54
CA GLY A 77 0.12 9.58 30.50
C GLY A 77 1.08 8.88 29.53
N ARG A 78 1.91 9.68 28.86
CA ARG A 78 2.72 9.24 27.73
C ARG A 78 3.77 8.18 28.12
N SER A 79 4.43 8.35 29.27
CA SER A 79 5.52 7.44 29.68
C SER A 79 4.99 6.01 29.90
N ALA A 80 3.89 5.88 30.65
CA ALA A 80 3.23 4.59 30.88
C ALA A 80 2.78 3.94 29.57
N TYR A 81 2.24 4.73 28.63
CA TYR A 81 1.86 4.25 27.30
C TYR A 81 3.05 3.71 26.51
N ILE A 82 4.18 4.42 26.44
CA ILE A 82 5.36 3.96 25.71
C ILE A 82 5.92 2.68 26.33
N GLN A 83 5.96 2.57 27.65
CA GLN A 83 6.38 1.33 28.33
C GLN A 83 5.42 0.17 28.07
N HIS A 84 4.11 0.44 28.01
CA HIS A 84 3.12 -0.57 27.65
C HIS A 84 3.30 -1.05 26.20
N LEU A 85 3.52 -0.14 25.26
CA LEU A 85 3.81 -0.49 23.87
C LEU A 85 5.09 -1.33 23.75
N ASP A 86 6.18 -0.93 24.40
CA ASP A 86 7.43 -1.69 24.37
C ASP A 86 7.23 -3.15 24.82
N LYS A 87 6.44 -3.37 25.88
CA LYS A 87 6.07 -4.72 26.32
C LYS A 87 5.25 -5.48 25.28
N LEU A 88 4.29 -4.82 24.61
CA LEU A 88 3.49 -5.45 23.55
C LEU A 88 4.36 -5.87 22.36
N TYR A 89 5.24 -4.98 21.89
CA TYR A 89 6.14 -5.26 20.77
C TYR A 89 7.18 -6.35 21.09
N LYS A 90 7.63 -6.46 22.35
CA LYS A 90 8.51 -7.57 22.76
C LYS A 90 7.78 -8.90 22.87
N LYS A 91 6.48 -8.88 23.21
CA LYS A 91 5.65 -10.08 23.37
C LYS A 91 5.25 -10.67 22.03
N HIS A 92 4.89 -9.82 21.07
CA HIS A 92 4.46 -10.21 19.74
C HIS A 92 5.65 -10.03 18.79
N ASP A 93 6.19 -11.10 18.22
CA ASP A 93 7.26 -11.02 17.19
C ASP A 93 6.68 -10.46 15.87
N ILE A 94 6.30 -9.19 15.90
CA ILE A 94 5.62 -8.46 14.84
C ILE A 94 6.44 -7.22 14.46
N ALA A 95 6.29 -6.75 13.22
CA ALA A 95 6.98 -5.55 12.79
C ALA A 95 6.30 -4.28 13.32
N TRP A 96 4.96 -4.24 13.31
CA TRP A 96 4.19 -3.06 13.74
C TRP A 96 2.71 -3.35 13.98
N PHE A 97 2.06 -2.51 14.79
CA PHE A 97 0.60 -2.46 14.94
C PHE A 97 0.02 -1.28 14.14
N THR A 98 -1.15 -1.48 13.54
CA THR A 98 -1.90 -0.38 12.90
C THR A 98 -2.56 0.52 13.95
N PRO A 99 -2.91 1.78 13.60
CA PRO A 99 -3.73 2.63 14.47
C PRO A 99 -5.07 2.00 14.85
N VAL A 100 -5.68 1.25 13.92
CA VAL A 100 -6.92 0.49 14.17
C VAL A 100 -6.73 -0.48 15.33
N GLU A 101 -5.58 -1.17 15.40
CA GLU A 101 -5.31 -2.13 16.48
C GLU A 101 -4.97 -1.43 17.79
N LEU A 102 -4.12 -0.40 17.77
CA LEU A 102 -3.69 0.30 18.98
C LEU A 102 -4.82 1.08 19.66
N PHE A 103 -5.72 1.66 18.88
CA PHE A 103 -6.76 2.58 19.36
C PHE A 103 -8.17 2.04 19.20
N LYS A 104 -8.36 0.72 19.00
CA LYS A 104 -9.71 0.16 18.93
C LYS A 104 -10.48 0.31 20.24
N PRO A 105 -11.80 0.51 20.18
CA PRO A 105 -12.60 0.67 18.95
C PRO A 105 -12.61 2.12 18.42
N TRP A 106 -12.03 3.06 19.16
CA TRP A 106 -12.17 4.50 18.96
C TRP A 106 -11.72 5.00 17.59
N TYR A 107 -10.62 4.46 17.04
CA TYR A 107 -10.16 4.85 15.70
C TYR A 107 -11.25 4.62 14.64
N ALA A 108 -11.81 3.41 14.58
CA ALA A 108 -12.89 3.05 13.67
C ALA A 108 -14.20 3.78 13.99
N TYR A 109 -14.49 4.02 15.27
CA TYR A 109 -15.69 4.77 15.68
C TYR A 109 -15.65 6.20 15.18
N THR A 110 -14.50 6.88 15.22
CA THR A 110 -14.39 8.25 14.67
C THR A 110 -14.63 8.29 13.17
N ILE A 111 -14.18 7.27 12.43
CA ILE A 111 -14.46 7.13 11.00
C ILE A 111 -15.97 6.95 10.78
N ALA A 112 -16.60 6.01 11.50
CA ALA A 112 -18.03 5.73 11.39
C ALA A 112 -18.89 6.95 11.76
N ALA A 113 -18.54 7.65 12.85
CA ALA A 113 -19.18 8.90 13.26
C ALA A 113 -19.06 9.99 12.18
N SER A 114 -17.89 10.11 11.55
CA SER A 114 -17.71 11.05 10.45
C SER A 114 -18.59 10.68 9.25
N ILE A 115 -18.67 9.40 8.89
CA ILE A 115 -19.56 8.92 7.81
C ILE A 115 -21.01 9.31 8.10
N LEU A 116 -21.52 9.04 9.31
CA LEU A 116 -22.90 9.40 9.67
C LEU A 116 -23.15 10.92 9.64
N ARG A 117 -22.14 11.73 9.90
CA ARG A 117 -22.24 13.18 9.88
C ARG A 117 -22.18 13.78 8.48
N THR A 118 -21.44 13.17 7.56
CA THR A 118 -21.09 13.80 6.28
C THR A 118 -21.66 13.10 5.04
N ALA A 119 -22.03 11.83 5.14
CA ALA A 119 -22.58 11.09 4.00
C ALA A 119 -24.03 11.48 3.73
N ASN A 120 -24.43 11.45 2.46
CA ASN A 120 -25.83 11.53 2.09
C ASN A 120 -26.53 10.19 2.39
N LEU A 121 -27.25 10.14 3.52
CA LEU A 121 -27.95 8.94 3.99
C LEU A 121 -29.35 8.76 3.36
N SER A 122 -29.76 9.64 2.44
CA SER A 122 -31.00 9.46 1.66
C SER A 122 -30.87 8.38 0.59
N VAL A 123 -29.64 7.95 0.27
CA VAL A 123 -29.34 6.84 -0.63
C VAL A 123 -28.65 5.70 0.14
N PRO A 124 -28.74 4.44 -0.33
CA PRO A 124 -28.08 3.32 0.35
C PRO A 124 -26.56 3.52 0.47
N LEU A 125 -26.06 3.48 1.69
CA LEU A 125 -24.65 3.69 2.01
C LEU A 125 -23.81 2.49 1.57
N LYS A 126 -22.70 2.74 0.86
CA LYS A 126 -21.70 1.72 0.53
C LYS A 126 -20.34 2.13 1.08
N ILE A 127 -19.73 1.27 1.88
CA ILE A 127 -18.40 1.47 2.45
C ILE A 127 -17.45 0.48 1.78
N TYR A 128 -16.37 1.01 1.19
CA TYR A 128 -15.30 0.22 0.59
C TYR A 128 -14.05 0.36 1.45
N GLU A 129 -13.50 -0.76 1.90
CA GLU A 129 -12.24 -0.81 2.65
C GLU A 129 -11.20 -1.55 1.81
N ILE A 130 -10.14 -0.83 1.43
CA ILE A 130 -9.03 -1.38 0.65
C ILE A 130 -7.89 -1.72 1.62
N GLY A 131 -7.44 -2.97 1.60
CA GLY A 131 -6.39 -3.43 2.50
C GLY A 131 -6.88 -3.57 3.95
N GLY A 132 -8.04 -4.22 4.15
CA GLY A 132 -8.71 -4.28 5.45
C GLY A 132 -7.98 -5.07 6.55
N GLY A 133 -6.81 -5.64 6.25
CA GLY A 133 -5.94 -6.31 7.22
C GLY A 133 -6.67 -7.38 8.02
N SER A 134 -6.62 -7.27 9.35
CA SER A 134 -7.26 -8.18 10.30
C SER A 134 -8.79 -8.14 10.29
N GLY A 135 -9.41 -7.15 9.62
CA GLY A 135 -10.85 -6.90 9.66
C GLY A 135 -11.32 -6.15 10.91
N THR A 136 -10.41 -5.78 11.82
CA THR A 136 -10.75 -5.06 13.05
C THR A 136 -11.44 -3.71 12.76
N CYS A 137 -11.02 -2.99 11.72
CA CYS A 137 -11.64 -1.72 11.36
C CYS A 137 -13.09 -1.92 10.93
N ALA A 138 -13.32 -2.83 9.98
CA ALA A 138 -14.66 -3.20 9.51
C ALA A 138 -15.57 -3.58 10.67
N LYS A 139 -15.12 -4.47 11.55
CA LYS A 139 -15.92 -4.90 12.71
C LYS A 139 -16.31 -3.70 13.58
N CYS A 140 -15.36 -2.85 13.95
CA CYS A 140 -15.65 -1.70 14.80
C CYS A 140 -16.53 -0.65 14.10
N ILE A 141 -16.38 -0.42 12.80
CA ILE A 141 -17.29 0.44 12.03
C ILE A 141 -18.71 -0.13 12.06
N LEU A 142 -18.87 -1.43 11.79
CA LEU A 142 -20.17 -2.09 11.80
C LEU A 142 -20.82 -2.07 13.18
N ASP A 143 -20.07 -2.35 14.25
CA ASP A 143 -20.56 -2.24 15.63
C ASP A 143 -21.06 -0.82 15.92
N TYR A 144 -20.30 0.21 15.52
CA TYR A 144 -20.71 1.61 15.71
C TYR A 144 -21.97 1.96 14.92
N MET A 145 -22.03 1.55 13.65
CA MET A 145 -23.19 1.82 12.79
C MET A 145 -24.44 1.13 13.34
N MET A 146 -24.34 -0.11 13.81
CA MET A 146 -25.46 -0.84 14.40
C MET A 146 -26.05 -0.12 15.61
N LEU A 147 -25.21 0.53 16.42
CA LEU A 147 -25.62 1.20 17.65
C LEU A 147 -26.10 2.64 17.44
N ASN A 148 -25.60 3.33 16.41
CA ASN A 148 -25.76 4.80 16.29
C ASN A 148 -26.42 5.27 14.99
N ALA A 149 -26.46 4.45 13.93
CA ALA A 149 -27.11 4.82 12.69
C ALA A 149 -28.64 4.66 12.81
N PRO A 150 -29.45 5.45 12.08
CA PRO A 150 -30.86 5.13 11.92
C PRO A 150 -31.04 3.69 11.41
N PRO A 151 -31.98 2.88 11.93
CA PRO A 151 -32.09 1.45 11.60
C PRO A 151 -32.15 1.17 10.08
N LYS A 152 -32.85 2.03 9.33
CA LYS A 152 -32.92 1.94 7.86
C LYS A 152 -31.52 2.02 7.21
N VAL A 153 -30.67 2.93 7.68
CA VAL A 153 -29.31 3.10 7.14
C VAL A 153 -28.47 1.85 7.40
N TYR A 154 -28.50 1.30 8.62
CA TYR A 154 -27.74 0.11 8.95
C TYR A 154 -28.25 -1.14 8.21
N ASN A 155 -29.55 -1.28 8.03
CA ASN A 155 -30.13 -2.43 7.33
C ASN A 155 -29.88 -2.39 5.82
N ASP A 156 -29.84 -1.20 5.22
CA ASP A 156 -29.67 -1.03 3.78
C ASP A 156 -28.20 -0.83 3.35
N MET A 157 -27.27 -0.60 4.29
CA MET A 157 -25.87 -0.36 3.96
C MET A 157 -25.15 -1.62 3.47
N LYS A 158 -24.10 -1.43 2.68
CA LYS A 158 -23.18 -2.49 2.26
C LYS A 158 -21.76 -2.16 2.65
N TYR A 159 -21.09 -3.12 3.29
CA TYR A 159 -19.66 -3.06 3.58
C TYR A 159 -18.92 -4.01 2.66
N ILE A 160 -17.95 -3.50 1.91
CA ILE A 160 -17.19 -4.24 0.91
C ILE A 160 -15.71 -4.12 1.28
N ARG A 161 -15.06 -5.26 1.45
CA ARG A 161 -13.63 -5.35 1.76
C ARG A 161 -12.94 -6.11 0.63
N ASP A 162 -11.81 -5.58 0.18
CA ASP A 162 -10.86 -6.21 -0.75
C ASP A 162 -9.67 -6.83 0.02
#